data_AF-A0A534VHZ0-F1
#
_entry.id   AF-A0A534VHZ0-F1
#
_cell.length_a   1.000
_cell.length_b   1.000
_cell.length_c   1.000
_cell.angle_alpha   90.00
_cell.angle_beta   90.00
_cell.angle_gamma   90.00
#
_symmetry.space_group_name_H-M   'P 1'
#
loop_
_entity.id
_entity.type
_entity.pdbx_description
1 polymer ?
#
loop_
_entity_poly.entity_id
_entity_poly.type
_entity_poly.pdbx_seq_one_letter_code
_entity_poly.pdbx_strand_id
1 'polypeptide(L)'
;AMRLSREDLGAALRYDRSHFPRKLAEGVVFHALAAYAAPRLRAAGIATADRVCGMHQTGHVDERYLLALLAALPPGVSEVYCHPAEGVAPAMAPYQQGYDHAGELAALTSARVREAVHAAGVELVSYAQLER
;
A
#
# COMPACT_ATOMS: atom_id res chain seq x y z
N ALA A 1 -2.77 -6.59 15.93
CA ALA A 1 -3.23 -6.14 14.60
C ALA A 1 -2.31 -6.73 13.53
N MET A 2 -2.79 -6.91 12.29
CA MET A 2 -1.95 -7.37 11.17
C MET A 2 -2.45 -6.83 9.83
N ARG A 3 -1.59 -6.88 8.81
CA ARG A 3 -1.99 -6.60 7.45
C ARG A 3 -2.96 -7.66 6.92
N LEU A 4 -4.03 -7.20 6.30
CA LEU A 4 -4.86 -8.00 5.42
C LEU A 4 -4.72 -7.44 4.01
N SER A 5 -3.94 -8.13 3.16
CA SER A 5 -3.64 -7.71 1.79
C SER A 5 -4.91 -7.59 0.95
N ARG A 6 -5.43 -6.36 0.88
CA ARG A 6 -6.66 -6.01 0.17
C ARG A 6 -6.47 -4.65 -0.50
N GLU A 7 -5.96 -4.66 -1.72
CA GLU A 7 -5.89 -3.46 -2.55
C GLU A 7 -7.12 -3.35 -3.48
N ASP A 8 -7.57 -2.11 -3.70
CA ASP A 8 -8.62 -1.83 -4.67
C ASP A 8 -8.03 -1.86 -6.09
N LEU A 9 -8.37 -2.93 -6.82
CA LEU A 9 -7.92 -3.13 -8.20
C LEU A 9 -8.36 -1.98 -9.13
N GLY A 10 -9.54 -1.40 -8.90
CA GLY A 10 -10.06 -0.28 -9.71
C GLY A 10 -9.24 1.00 -9.51
N ALA A 11 -8.85 1.31 -8.27
CA ALA A 11 -7.95 2.41 -7.96
C ALA A 11 -6.56 2.17 -8.56
N ALA A 12 -6.00 0.97 -8.40
CA ALA A 12 -4.70 0.61 -8.95
C ALA A 12 -4.66 0.72 -10.49
N LEU A 13 -5.70 0.25 -11.18
CA LEU A 13 -5.81 0.33 -12.64
C LEU A 13 -6.10 1.74 -13.16
N ARG A 14 -6.78 2.59 -12.38
CA ARG A 14 -6.96 4.00 -12.71
C ARG A 14 -5.64 4.77 -12.64
N TYR A 15 -4.78 4.43 -11.69
CA TYR A 15 -3.44 5.02 -11.59
C TYR A 15 -2.52 4.55 -12.71
N ASP A 16 -2.42 3.24 -12.90
CA ASP A 16 -1.53 2.64 -13.91
C ASP A 16 -2.12 1.33 -14.44
N ARG A 17 -2.27 1.25 -15.77
CA ARG A 17 -2.81 0.07 -16.47
C ARG A 17 -1.74 -0.95 -16.85
N SER A 18 -0.46 -0.65 -16.62
CA SER A 18 0.63 -1.56 -16.89
C SER A 18 0.49 -2.85 -16.08
N HIS A 19 1.02 -3.95 -16.60
CA HIS A 19 0.92 -5.28 -15.99
C HIS A 19 -0.52 -5.72 -15.65
N PHE A 20 -1.51 -5.30 -16.45
CA PHE A 20 -2.93 -5.58 -16.23
C PHE A 20 -3.24 -7.06 -15.89
N PRO A 21 -2.74 -8.08 -16.63
CA PRO A 21 -3.05 -9.47 -16.33
C PRO A 21 -2.58 -9.90 -14.94
N ARG A 22 -1.40 -9.41 -14.52
CA ARG A 22 -0.86 -9.63 -13.17
C ARG A 22 -1.74 -8.98 -12.12
N LYS A 23 -2.06 -7.68 -12.28
CA LYS A 23 -2.90 -6.93 -11.34
C LYS A 23 -4.28 -7.59 -11.18
N LEU A 24 -4.87 -8.06 -12.29
CA LEU A 24 -6.14 -8.79 -12.26
C LEU A 24 -6.03 -10.13 -11.50
N ALA A 25 -5.02 -10.95 -11.82
CA ALA A 25 -4.83 -12.25 -11.16
C ALA A 25 -4.59 -12.09 -9.66
N GLU A 26 -3.67 -11.19 -9.27
CA GLU A 26 -3.40 -10.84 -7.88
C GLU A 26 -4.65 -10.31 -7.18
N GLY A 27 -5.37 -9.39 -7.83
CA GLY A 27 -6.60 -8.80 -7.29
C GLY A 27 -7.66 -9.85 -6.98
N VAL A 28 -7.88 -10.81 -7.88
CA VAL A 28 -8.83 -11.92 -7.66
C VAL A 28 -8.38 -12.81 -6.50
N VAL A 29 -7.11 -13.22 -6.49
CA VAL A 29 -6.56 -14.11 -5.46
C VAL A 29 -6.60 -13.47 -4.08
N PHE A 30 -6.09 -12.24 -3.95
CA PHE A 30 -6.09 -11.52 -2.67
C PHE A 30 -7.50 -11.15 -2.22
N HIS A 31 -8.42 -10.84 -3.13
CA HIS A 31 -9.81 -10.62 -2.77
C HIS A 31 -10.44 -11.88 -2.14
N ALA A 32 -10.26 -13.05 -2.75
CA ALA A 32 -10.77 -14.31 -2.21
C ALA A 32 -10.14 -14.67 -0.87
N LEU A 33 -8.82 -14.55 -0.75
CA LEU A 33 -8.09 -14.80 0.50
C LEU A 33 -8.51 -13.82 1.60
N ALA A 34 -8.67 -12.54 1.27
CA ALA A 34 -9.09 -11.52 2.22
C ALA A 34 -10.56 -11.70 2.66
N ALA A 35 -11.45 -12.14 1.76
CA ALA A 35 -12.83 -12.48 2.10
C ALA A 35 -12.89 -13.69 3.06
N TYR A 36 -12.01 -14.67 2.86
CA TYR A 36 -11.87 -15.81 3.76
C TYR A 36 -11.28 -15.43 5.13
N ALA A 37 -10.21 -14.63 5.16
CA ALA A 37 -9.47 -14.32 6.39
C ALA A 37 -10.15 -13.25 7.26
N ALA A 38 -10.77 -12.22 6.66
CA ALA A 38 -11.36 -11.10 7.40
C ALA A 38 -12.32 -11.50 8.53
N PRO A 39 -13.33 -12.37 8.35
CA PRO A 39 -14.21 -12.74 9.44
C PRO A 39 -13.47 -13.49 10.57
N ARG A 40 -12.43 -14.26 10.25
CA ARG A 40 -11.63 -15.01 11.23
C ARG A 40 -10.74 -14.07 12.04
N LEU A 41 -10.11 -13.10 11.39
CA LEU A 41 -9.31 -12.07 12.06
C LEU A 41 -10.17 -11.22 12.99
N ARG A 42 -11.37 -10.81 12.55
CA ARG A 42 -12.34 -10.11 13.39
C ARG A 42 -12.77 -10.95 14.59
N ALA A 43 -13.11 -12.22 14.38
CA ALA A 43 -13.50 -13.12 15.48
C ALA A 43 -12.36 -13.34 16.49
N ALA A 44 -11.10 -13.25 16.05
CA ALA A 44 -9.92 -13.35 16.91
C ALA A 44 -9.52 -12.00 17.56
N GLY A 45 -10.28 -10.91 17.36
CA GLY A 45 -9.93 -9.58 17.87
C GLY A 45 -8.65 -9.00 17.27
N ILE A 46 -8.29 -9.42 16.05
CA ILE A 46 -7.10 -8.95 15.33
C ILE A 46 -7.52 -7.82 14.40
N ALA A 47 -7.17 -6.59 14.77
CA ALA A 47 -7.38 -5.41 13.92
C ALA A 47 -6.59 -5.47 12.60
N THR A 48 -7.17 -4.93 11.54
CA THR A 48 -6.60 -4.84 10.19
C THR A 48 -6.91 -3.47 9.59
N ALA A 49 -6.08 -2.96 8.69
CA ALA A 49 -6.46 -1.81 7.86
C ALA A 49 -7.66 -2.15 6.96
N ASP A 50 -8.47 -1.15 6.61
CA ASP A 50 -9.61 -1.35 5.70
C ASP A 50 -9.15 -1.68 4.28
N ARG A 51 -7.98 -1.14 3.90
CA ARG A 51 -7.35 -1.31 2.59
C ARG A 51 -5.83 -1.23 2.67
N VAL A 52 -5.21 -1.87 1.70
CA VAL A 52 -3.79 -1.75 1.39
C VAL A 52 -3.66 -1.02 0.06
N CYS A 53 -2.69 -0.13 -0.07
CA CYS A 53 -2.35 0.59 -1.29
C CYS A 53 -0.88 0.31 -1.63
N GLY A 54 -0.52 0.28 -2.90
CA GLY A 54 0.87 0.19 -3.37
C GLY A 54 1.33 -1.22 -3.70
N MET A 55 0.51 -2.26 -3.48
CA MET A 55 0.86 -3.64 -3.83
C MET A 55 0.95 -3.84 -5.34
N HIS A 56 0.02 -3.28 -6.11
CA HIS A 56 0.07 -3.29 -7.56
C HIS A 56 1.08 -2.30 -8.14
N GLN A 57 1.59 -1.38 -7.33
CA GLN A 57 2.67 -0.43 -7.65
C GLN A 57 3.99 -0.81 -6.95
N THR A 58 4.13 -2.07 -6.55
CA THR A 58 5.27 -2.58 -5.76
C THR A 58 6.62 -2.18 -6.35
N GLY A 59 7.49 -1.63 -5.51
CA GLY A 59 8.81 -1.13 -5.90
C GLY A 59 8.81 0.21 -6.63
N HIS A 60 7.64 0.84 -6.83
CA HIS A 60 7.50 2.12 -7.53
C HIS A 60 6.46 3.04 -6.87
N VAL A 61 6.33 2.98 -5.55
CA VAL A 61 5.53 3.93 -4.74
C VAL A 61 6.24 5.29 -4.71
N ASP A 62 6.21 5.97 -5.85
CA ASP A 62 6.84 7.28 -6.08
C ASP A 62 6.01 8.46 -5.54
N GLU A 63 6.57 9.67 -5.59
CA GLU A 63 5.88 10.88 -5.12
C GLU A 63 4.55 11.07 -5.86
N ARG A 64 4.53 10.81 -7.18
CA ARG A 64 3.33 10.98 -8.01
C ARG A 64 2.22 10.03 -7.56
N TYR A 65 2.55 8.78 -7.22
CA TYR A 65 1.62 7.81 -6.69
C TYR A 65 1.05 8.24 -5.36
N LEU A 66 1.90 8.65 -4.42
CA LEU A 66 1.45 9.08 -3.09
C LEU A 66 0.54 10.30 -3.16
N LEU A 67 0.84 11.28 -4.01
CA LEU A 67 -0.02 12.44 -4.21
C LEU A 67 -1.37 12.07 -4.84
N ALA A 68 -1.38 11.18 -5.84
CA ALA A 68 -2.61 10.70 -6.46
C ALA A 68 -3.46 9.87 -5.47
N LEU A 69 -2.80 9.06 -4.63
CA LEU A 69 -3.44 8.28 -3.59
C LEU A 69 -4.11 9.20 -2.57
N LEU A 70 -3.35 10.13 -1.97
CA LEU A 70 -3.85 11.06 -0.94
C LEU A 70 -5.05 11.88 -1.42
N ALA A 71 -5.06 12.29 -2.69
CA ALA A 71 -6.18 13.04 -3.29
C ALA A 71 -7.46 12.20 -3.46
N ALA A 72 -7.36 10.86 -3.45
CA ALA A 72 -8.47 9.94 -3.71
C ALA A 72 -8.76 8.99 -2.54
N LEU A 73 -8.13 9.20 -1.38
CA LEU A 73 -8.31 8.32 -0.22
C LEU A 73 -9.76 8.37 0.28
N PRO A 74 -10.44 7.22 0.38
CA PRO A 74 -11.73 7.15 1.06
C PRO A 74 -11.53 7.22 2.59
N PRO A 75 -12.59 7.56 3.35
CA PRO A 75 -12.55 7.46 4.80
C PRO A 75 -12.19 6.05 5.29
N GLY A 76 -11.52 5.99 6.44
CA GLY A 76 -11.09 4.75 7.09
C GLY A 76 -9.56 4.61 7.17
N VAL A 77 -9.10 3.42 7.55
CA VAL A 77 -7.69 3.08 7.74
C VAL A 77 -7.11 2.54 6.45
N SER A 78 -6.12 3.26 5.90
CA SER A 78 -5.38 2.84 4.70
C SER A 78 -3.92 2.56 5.06
N GLU A 79 -3.41 1.42 4.61
CA GLU A 79 -2.00 1.07 4.74
C GLU A 79 -1.29 1.25 3.40
N VAL A 80 -0.16 1.97 3.38
CA VAL A 80 0.72 2.05 2.20
C VAL A 80 1.79 0.95 2.30
N TYR A 81 1.81 0.06 1.30
CA TYR A 81 2.82 -0.97 1.11
C TYR A 81 3.89 -0.49 0.13
N CYS A 82 5.13 -0.44 0.59
CA CYS A 82 6.30 -0.02 -0.18
C CYS A 82 7.58 -0.67 0.39
N HIS A 83 8.70 -0.41 -0.26
CA HIS A 83 10.02 -0.97 -0.05
C HIS A 83 11.12 0.12 -0.04
N PRO A 84 10.99 1.22 0.72
CA PRO A 84 12.00 2.27 0.75
C PRO A 84 13.34 1.73 1.27
N ALA A 85 14.43 2.05 0.58
CA ALA A 85 15.78 1.74 1.04
C ALA A 85 16.82 2.65 0.39
N GLU A 86 17.93 2.89 1.08
CA GLU A 86 19.11 3.56 0.51
C GLU A 86 19.90 2.64 -0.44
N GLY A 87 19.69 1.32 -0.32
CA GLY A 87 20.32 0.32 -1.17
C GLY A 87 19.74 -1.07 -0.94
N VAL A 88 20.00 -1.98 -1.88
CA VAL A 88 19.48 -3.36 -1.86
C VAL A 88 20.56 -4.30 -1.35
N ALA A 89 20.26 -5.05 -0.29
CA ALA A 89 21.17 -6.10 0.17
C ALA A 89 21.39 -7.14 -0.94
N PRO A 90 22.63 -7.65 -1.16
CA PRO A 90 22.90 -8.62 -2.24
C PRO A 90 22.00 -9.86 -2.20
N ALA A 91 21.62 -10.32 -1.00
CA ALA A 91 20.70 -11.44 -0.83
C ALA A 91 19.26 -11.15 -1.31
N MET A 92 18.84 -9.88 -1.34
CA MET A 92 17.50 -9.45 -1.76
C MET A 92 17.43 -9.06 -3.24
N ALA A 93 18.57 -8.75 -3.86
CA ALA A 93 18.64 -8.30 -5.25
C ALA A 93 17.90 -9.22 -6.26
N PRO A 94 17.92 -10.56 -6.15
CA PRO A 94 17.15 -11.43 -7.04
C PRO A 94 15.64 -11.30 -6.91
N TYR A 95 15.14 -10.87 -5.74
CA TYR A 95 13.70 -10.80 -5.43
C TYR A 95 13.10 -9.40 -5.62
N GLN A 96 13.96 -8.38 -5.73
CA GLN A 96 13.58 -6.97 -5.83
C GLN A 96 14.04 -6.36 -7.17
N GLN A 97 14.16 -7.21 -8.20
CA GLN A 97 14.56 -6.75 -9.52
C GLN A 97 13.58 -5.73 -10.07
N GLY A 98 14.11 -4.57 -10.49
CA GLY A 98 13.34 -3.46 -11.04
C GLY A 98 12.82 -2.47 -10.00
N TYR A 99 12.96 -2.72 -8.70
CA TYR A 99 12.45 -1.82 -7.66
C TYR A 99 13.29 -0.54 -7.60
N ASP A 100 12.60 0.60 -7.55
CA ASP A 100 13.18 1.93 -7.33
C ASP A 100 13.11 2.30 -5.84
N HIS A 101 13.93 1.61 -5.04
CA HIS A 101 14.00 1.80 -3.59
C HIS A 101 14.32 3.25 -3.18
N ALA A 102 15.22 3.89 -3.93
CA ALA A 102 15.63 5.26 -3.67
C ALA A 102 14.50 6.24 -4.01
N GLY A 103 13.77 6.01 -5.11
CA GLY A 103 12.58 6.76 -5.47
C GLY A 103 11.48 6.66 -4.42
N GLU A 104 11.22 5.46 -3.89
CA GLU A 104 10.25 5.29 -2.80
C GLU A 104 10.69 5.97 -1.49
N LEU A 105 11.97 5.89 -1.13
CA LEU A 105 12.51 6.60 0.03
C LEU A 105 12.38 8.12 -0.14
N ALA A 106 12.71 8.65 -1.33
CA ALA A 106 12.56 10.06 -1.66
C ALA A 106 11.09 10.49 -1.60
N ALA A 107 10.16 9.65 -2.07
CA ALA A 107 8.73 9.92 -2.02
C ALA A 107 8.21 10.02 -0.58
N LEU A 108 8.57 9.07 0.29
CA LEU A 108 8.14 9.05 1.69
C LEU A 108 8.73 10.19 2.54
N THR A 109 9.87 10.73 2.11
CA THR A 109 10.55 11.85 2.79
C THR A 109 10.28 13.20 2.15
N SER A 110 9.50 13.25 1.07
CA SER A 110 9.17 14.48 0.34
C SER A 110 8.37 15.47 1.19
N ALA A 111 8.79 16.72 1.18
CA ALA A 111 8.06 17.82 1.80
C ALA A 111 6.66 18.00 1.17
N ARG A 112 6.55 17.80 -0.14
CA ARG A 112 5.29 17.92 -0.88
C ARG A 112 4.30 16.82 -0.50
N VAL A 113 4.77 15.60 -0.30
CA VAL A 113 3.93 14.49 0.20
C VAL A 113 3.46 14.78 1.62
N ARG A 114 4.34 15.28 2.48
CA ARG A 114 3.98 15.68 3.85
C ARG A 114 2.90 16.76 3.87
N GLU A 115 3.04 17.79 3.04
CA GLU A 115 2.02 18.83 2.89
C GLU A 115 0.68 18.26 2.39
N ALA A 116 0.72 17.33 1.44
CA ALA A 116 -0.48 16.67 0.93
C ALA A 116 -1.19 15.82 2.01
N VAL A 117 -0.43 15.13 2.88
CA VAL A 117 -0.99 14.41 4.05
C VAL A 117 -1.76 15.38 4.95
N HIS A 118 -1.15 16.52 5.28
CA HIS A 118 -1.79 17.54 6.12
C HIS A 118 -3.03 18.15 5.44
N ALA A 119 -2.93 18.50 4.15
CA ALA A 119 -4.02 19.10 3.40
C ALA A 119 -5.22 18.15 3.21
N ALA A 120 -4.95 16.84 3.09
CA ALA A 120 -5.97 15.81 3.02
C ALA A 120 -6.60 15.47 4.39
N GLY A 121 -6.10 16.07 5.49
CA GLY A 121 -6.57 15.76 6.84
C GLY A 121 -6.26 14.32 7.28
N VAL A 122 -5.21 13.72 6.70
CA VAL A 122 -4.81 12.34 7.01
C VAL A 122 -4.00 12.32 8.29
N GLU A 123 -4.42 11.47 9.23
CA GLU A 123 -3.63 11.16 10.42
C GLU A 123 -2.72 9.96 10.15
N LEU A 124 -1.42 10.13 10.37
CA LEU A 124 -0.46 9.03 10.26
C LEU A 124 -0.46 8.21 11.55
N VAL A 125 -0.81 6.94 11.44
CA VAL A 125 -0.90 5.99 12.56
C VAL A 125 -0.05 4.76 12.32
N SER A 126 0.28 4.07 13.41
CA SER A 126 0.86 2.73 13.41
C SER A 126 -0.19 1.67 13.73
N TYR A 127 0.10 0.42 13.40
CA TYR A 127 -0.76 -0.72 13.74
C TYR A 127 -1.06 -0.87 15.25
N ALA A 128 -0.20 -0.33 16.12
CA ALA A 128 -0.41 -0.36 17.57
C ALA A 128 -1.52 0.59 18.03
N GLN A 129 -1.85 1.60 17.23
CA GLN A 129 -2.88 2.60 17.52
C GLN A 129 -4.24 2.22 16.93
N LEU A 130 -4.33 1.15 16.13
CA LEU A 130 -5.60 0.66 15.63
C LEU A 130 -6.40 0.07 16.80
N GLU A 131 -7.58 0.64 17.05
CA GLU A 131 -8.51 0.13 18.03
C GLU A 131 -8.94 -1.31 17.69
N ARG A 132 -9.34 -2.07 18.72
CA ARG A 132 -9.80 -3.46 18.59
C ARG A 132 -11.26 -3.54 18.21
#